data_AF-A0A524NPP4-F1
#
_entry.id   AF-A0A524NPP4-F1
#
_cell.length_a   1.000
_cell.length_b   1.000
_cell.length_c   1.000
_cell.angle_alpha   90.00
_cell.angle_beta   90.00
_cell.angle_gamma   90.00
#
_symmetry.space_group_name_H-M   'P 1'
#
loop_
_entity.id
_entity.type
_entity.pdbx_description
1 polymer ?
#
loop_
_entity_poly.entity_id
_entity_poly.type
_entity_poly.pdbx_seq_one_letter_code
_entity_poly.pdbx_strand_id
1 'polypeptide(L)'
;MCLQLTAEACAAEGGNDLGSGSCEPNPCPAPPPPTRCCLAGEEANVCLQLTAEHCAAEGGNDLGSGSCEPNPCPAPPPPPRCCLTIEGEPVCEDLAPEHCAAEGGTDIGAGSCEPNPCD
;
A
#
# COMPACT_ATOMS: atom_id res chain seq x y z
N MET A 1 -21.53 2.91 18.81
CA MET A 1 -22.65 2.79 19.76
C MET A 1 -23.54 4.02 19.62
N CYS A 2 -24.85 3.92 19.84
CA CYS A 2 -25.75 5.09 19.82
C CYS A 2 -26.11 5.48 21.26
N LEU A 3 -26.09 6.79 21.55
CA LEU A 3 -26.49 7.36 22.84
C LEU A 3 -27.40 8.56 22.59
N GLN A 4 -28.46 8.71 23.39
CA GLN A 4 -29.31 9.90 23.36
C GLN A 4 -28.70 10.99 24.24
N LEU A 5 -28.12 12.00 23.61
CA LEU A 5 -27.43 13.13 24.24
C LEU A 5 -27.98 14.45 23.70
N THR A 6 -27.68 15.56 24.36
CA THR A 6 -27.81 16.87 23.71
C THR A 6 -26.76 17.01 22.61
N ALA A 7 -27.00 17.88 21.63
CA ALA A 7 -26.04 18.12 20.54
C ALA A 7 -24.66 18.53 21.06
N GLU A 8 -24.62 19.38 22.09
CA GLU A 8 -23.37 19.82 22.73
C GLU A 8 -22.61 18.67 23.38
N ALA A 9 -23.32 17.78 24.09
CA ALA A 9 -22.71 16.61 24.72
C ALA A 9 -22.24 15.58 23.67
N CYS A 10 -22.99 15.39 22.57
CA CYS A 10 -22.58 14.53 21.47
C CYS A 10 -21.26 15.01 20.83
N ALA A 11 -21.16 16.30 20.54
CA ALA A 11 -19.95 16.89 19.96
C ALA A 11 -18.76 16.86 20.93
N ALA A 12 -18.97 17.08 22.23
CA ALA A 12 -17.92 17.01 23.25
C ALA A 12 -17.28 15.60 23.33
N GLU A 13 -18.08 14.56 23.08
CA GLU A 13 -17.62 13.17 23.05
C GLU A 13 -17.06 12.74 21.67
N GLY A 14 -16.97 13.65 20.70
CA GLY A 14 -16.53 13.35 19.33
C GLY A 14 -17.52 12.49 18.54
N GLY A 15 -18.78 12.46 18.96
CA GLY A 15 -19.86 11.75 18.27
C GLY A 15 -20.31 12.44 16.99
N ASN A 16 -21.01 11.67 16.15
CA ASN A 16 -21.70 12.20 14.97
C ASN A 16 -23.18 12.43 15.31
N ASP A 17 -23.62 13.70 15.33
CA ASP A 17 -25.01 14.05 15.60
C ASP A 17 -25.93 13.64 14.44
N LEU A 18 -26.84 12.71 14.69
CA LEU A 18 -27.82 12.20 13.71
C LEU A 18 -29.17 12.93 13.79
N GLY A 19 -29.29 13.94 14.66
CA GLY A 19 -30.52 14.66 14.94
C GLY A 19 -31.44 13.95 15.93
N SER A 20 -32.68 14.44 16.04
CA SER A 20 -33.68 13.88 16.95
C SER A 20 -34.13 12.49 16.50
N GLY A 21 -34.16 11.51 17.42
CA GLY A 21 -34.59 10.15 17.12
C GLY A 21 -34.43 9.17 18.28
N SER A 22 -34.73 7.90 17.99
CA SER A 22 -34.51 6.76 18.87
C SER A 22 -33.18 6.08 18.54
N CYS A 23 -32.47 5.57 19.55
CA CYS A 23 -31.31 4.69 19.37
C CYS A 23 -31.70 3.22 19.17
N GLU A 24 -33.00 2.90 19.16
CA GLU A 24 -33.53 1.56 18.95
C GLU A 24 -34.58 1.57 17.83
N PRO A 25 -34.32 0.85 16.71
CA PRO A 25 -33.09 0.13 16.38
C PRO A 25 -31.90 1.10 16.17
N ASN A 26 -30.66 0.63 16.35
CA ASN A 26 -29.46 1.47 16.25
C ASN A 26 -29.39 2.17 14.87
N PRO A 27 -29.53 3.52 14.81
CA PRO A 27 -29.54 4.26 13.56
C PRO A 27 -28.13 4.59 13.06
N CYS A 28 -27.07 4.26 13.82
CA CYS A 28 -25.70 4.54 13.39
C CYS A 28 -25.38 3.80 12.09
N PRO A 29 -24.73 4.46 11.12
CA PRO A 29 -24.26 3.78 9.92
C PRO A 29 -23.29 2.67 10.32
N ALA A 30 -23.42 1.51 9.66
CA ALA A 30 -22.43 0.46 9.80
C ALA A 30 -21.07 0.98 9.30
N PRO A 31 -19.95 0.58 9.92
CA PRO A 31 -18.64 0.89 9.38
C PRO A 31 -18.54 0.37 7.95
N PRO A 32 -17.79 1.06 7.07
CA PRO A 32 -17.58 0.57 5.72
C PRO A 32 -16.95 -0.83 5.77
N PRO A 33 -17.37 -1.75 4.87
CA PRO A 33 -16.74 -3.06 4.82
C PRO A 33 -15.26 -2.91 4.48
N PRO A 34 -14.40 -3.81 4.99
CA PRO A 34 -13.02 -3.80 4.61
C PRO A 34 -12.86 -4.12 3.12
N THR A 35 -11.79 -3.62 2.56
CA THR A 35 -11.28 -3.92 1.25
C THR A 35 -9.97 -4.72 1.36
N ARG A 36 -9.59 -5.40 0.29
CA ARG A 36 -8.27 -6.02 0.17
C ARG A 36 -7.27 -4.95 -0.25
N CYS A 37 -6.35 -4.64 0.65
CA CYS A 37 -5.28 -3.68 0.44
C CYS A 37 -3.96 -4.39 0.16
N CYS A 38 -3.32 -4.07 -0.95
CA CYS A 38 -1.97 -4.53 -1.27
C CYS A 38 -0.93 -3.51 -0.85
N LEU A 39 -0.09 -3.89 0.11
CA LEU A 39 1.04 -3.10 0.58
C LEU A 39 2.34 -3.69 0.04
N ALA A 40 3.32 -2.83 -0.22
CA ALA A 40 4.67 -3.26 -0.55
C ALA A 40 5.28 -3.98 0.65
N GLY A 41 5.77 -5.20 0.43
CA GLY A 41 6.58 -5.95 1.40
C GLY A 41 8.02 -6.11 0.89
N GLU A 42 8.90 -6.62 1.75
CA GLU A 42 10.34 -6.73 1.45
C GLU A 42 10.64 -7.68 0.28
N GLU A 43 9.97 -8.84 0.25
CA GLU A 43 10.15 -9.85 -0.82
C GLU A 43 8.94 -9.93 -1.76
N ALA A 44 7.74 -9.66 -1.24
CA ALA A 44 6.49 -9.73 -1.99
C ALA A 44 5.45 -8.77 -1.41
N ASN A 45 4.52 -8.34 -2.25
CA ASN A 45 3.37 -7.54 -1.81
C ASN A 45 2.48 -8.34 -0.86
N VAL A 46 2.02 -7.71 0.21
CA VAL A 46 1.20 -8.34 1.26
C VAL A 46 -0.24 -7.85 1.12
N CYS A 47 -1.21 -8.76 1.20
CA CYS A 47 -2.63 -8.42 1.26
C CYS A 47 -3.11 -8.33 2.71
N LEU A 48 -3.72 -7.21 3.06
CA LEU A 48 -4.41 -7.00 4.33
C LEU A 48 -5.87 -6.59 4.08
N GLN A 49 -6.78 -7.01 4.96
CA GLN A 49 -8.14 -6.45 4.97
C GLN A 49 -8.15 -5.14 5.78
N LEU A 50 -8.20 -4.00 5.09
CA LEU A 50 -8.20 -2.66 5.67
C LEU A 50 -9.43 -1.88 5.22
N THR A 51 -9.74 -0.74 5.83
CA THR A 51 -10.68 0.21 5.17
C THR A 51 -9.99 0.83 3.96
N ALA A 52 -10.77 1.28 2.96
CA ALA A 52 -10.20 1.96 1.79
C ALA A 52 -9.34 3.18 2.19
N GLU A 53 -9.78 3.92 3.21
CA GLU A 53 -9.04 5.07 3.74
C GLU A 53 -7.71 4.66 4.38
N HIS A 54 -7.69 3.62 5.23
CA HIS A 54 -6.44 3.11 5.80
C HIS A 54 -5.51 2.57 4.72
N CYS A 55 -6.05 1.87 3.71
CA CYS A 55 -5.25 1.36 2.61
C CYS A 55 -4.52 2.49 1.88
N ALA A 56 -5.24 3.57 1.55
CA ALA A 56 -4.66 4.74 0.90
C ALA A 56 -3.64 5.47 1.80
N ALA A 57 -3.90 5.56 3.10
CA ALA A 57 -2.98 6.18 4.06
C ALA A 57 -1.64 5.46 4.16
N GLU A 58 -1.64 4.13 4.05
CA GLU A 58 -0.44 3.28 4.01
C GLU A 58 0.21 3.22 2.62
N GLY A 59 -0.29 3.99 1.64
CA GLY A 59 0.22 3.96 0.26
C GLY A 59 -0.10 2.68 -0.50
N GLY A 60 -1.09 1.92 -0.03
CA GLY A 60 -1.49 0.65 -0.61
C GLY A 60 -2.38 0.78 -1.84
N ASN A 61 -2.45 -0.33 -2.59
CA ASN A 61 -3.37 -0.47 -3.71
C ASN A 61 -4.65 -1.21 -3.28
N ASP A 62 -5.79 -0.53 -3.39
CA ASP A 62 -7.11 -1.05 -3.06
C ASP A 62 -7.62 -1.96 -4.20
N LEU A 63 -7.84 -3.26 -3.92
CA LEU A 63 -8.38 -4.24 -4.88
C LEU A 63 -9.91 -4.43 -4.76
N GLY A 64 -10.58 -3.63 -3.92
CA GLY A 64 -11.97 -3.81 -3.56
C GLY A 64 -12.20 -5.04 -2.67
N SER A 65 -13.47 -5.39 -2.51
CA SER A 65 -13.92 -6.50 -1.66
C SER A 65 -13.32 -7.86 -2.07
N GLY A 66 -13.23 -8.78 -1.12
CA GLY A 66 -12.81 -10.16 -1.35
C GLY A 66 -11.95 -10.75 -0.22
N SER A 67 -11.39 -11.93 -0.48
CA SER A 67 -10.44 -12.61 0.40
C SER A 67 -8.97 -12.24 0.10
N CYS A 68 -8.15 -12.10 1.14
CA CYS A 68 -6.69 -12.02 1.02
C CYS A 68 -6.00 -13.39 0.94
N GLU A 69 -6.77 -14.48 1.06
CA GLU A 69 -6.27 -15.84 0.93
C GLU A 69 -6.94 -16.57 -0.24
N PRO A 70 -6.16 -17.08 -1.22
CA PRO A 70 -4.72 -16.84 -1.40
C PRO A 70 -4.40 -15.38 -1.71
N ASN A 71 -3.15 -14.94 -1.47
CA ASN A 71 -2.73 -13.55 -1.67
C ASN A 71 -3.02 -13.09 -3.12
N PRO A 72 -3.95 -12.14 -3.33
CA PRO A 72 -4.33 -11.66 -4.66
C PRO A 72 -3.44 -10.52 -5.16
N CYS A 73 -2.47 -10.07 -4.35
CA CYS A 73 -1.61 -8.96 -4.74
C CYS A 73 -0.71 -9.34 -5.90
N PRO A 74 -0.53 -8.44 -6.89
CA PRO A 74 0.43 -8.68 -7.96
C PRO A 74 1.83 -8.84 -7.37
N ALA A 75 2.69 -9.63 -8.01
CA ALA A 75 4.10 -9.66 -7.65
C ALA A 75 4.71 -8.25 -7.80
N PRO A 76 5.68 -7.87 -6.96
CA PRO A 76 6.41 -6.62 -7.15
C PRO A 76 7.09 -6.64 -8.53
N PRO A 77 7.25 -5.47 -9.17
CA PRO A 77 8.04 -5.39 -10.39
C PRO A 77 9.48 -5.84 -10.08
N PRO A 78 10.17 -6.47 -11.04
CA PRO A 78 11.58 -6.79 -10.85
C PRO A 78 12.37 -5.49 -10.63
N PRO A 79 13.45 -5.53 -9.83
CA PRO A 79 14.37 -4.40 -9.73
C PRO A 79 14.86 -4.00 -11.14
N PRO A 80 15.15 -2.71 -11.37
CA PRO A 80 15.80 -2.31 -12.60
C PRO A 80 17.24 -2.84 -12.63
N ARG A 81 17.81 -2.85 -13.83
CA ARG A 81 19.22 -3.17 -14.00
C ARG A 81 20.04 -1.90 -13.87
N CYS A 82 21.19 -2.04 -13.24
CA CYS A 82 22.15 -0.99 -12.99
C CYS A 82 23.47 -1.32 -13.68
N CYS A 83 23.98 -0.38 -14.47
CA CYS A 83 25.34 -0.46 -15.01
C CYS A 83 26.32 0.22 -14.05
N LEU A 84 27.25 -0.56 -13.53
CA LEU A 84 28.35 -0.13 -12.67
C LEU A 84 29.68 -0.26 -13.41
N THR A 85 30.69 0.50 -13.00
CA THR A 85 32.07 0.30 -13.45
C THR A 85 32.89 -0.24 -12.29
N ILE A 86 33.19 -1.54 -12.33
CA ILE A 86 33.95 -2.24 -11.30
C ILE A 86 35.32 -2.57 -11.88
N GLU A 87 36.39 -2.05 -11.27
CA GLU A 87 37.77 -2.24 -11.72
C GLU A 87 38.03 -1.85 -13.20
N GLY A 88 37.18 -0.96 -13.76
CA GLY A 88 37.27 -0.50 -15.14
C GLY A 88 36.45 -1.31 -16.15
N GLU A 89 35.72 -2.34 -15.71
CA GLU A 89 34.83 -3.13 -16.56
C GLU A 89 33.34 -2.80 -16.29
N PRO A 90 32.49 -2.72 -17.33
CA PRO A 90 31.06 -2.52 -17.14
C PRO A 90 30.40 -3.79 -16.60
N VAL A 91 29.76 -3.70 -15.45
CA VAL A 91 29.03 -4.80 -14.80
C VAL A 91 27.56 -4.42 -14.70
N CYS A 92 26.68 -5.36 -15.05
CA CYS A 92 25.24 -5.23 -14.89
C CYS A 92 24.79 -5.96 -13.62
N GLU A 93 24.10 -5.25 -12.72
CA GLU A 93 23.48 -5.83 -11.53
C GLU A 93 22.00 -5.43 -11.41
N ASP A 94 21.16 -6.32 -10.90
CA ASP A 94 19.77 -6.04 -10.57
C ASP A 94 19.70 -5.29 -9.22
N LEU A 95 19.69 -3.97 -9.27
CA LEU A 95 19.71 -3.10 -8.08
C LEU A 95 18.50 -2.18 -8.05
N ALA A 96 17.95 -1.95 -6.87
CA ALA A 96 16.96 -0.89 -6.66
C ALA A 96 17.55 0.47 -7.13
N PRO A 97 16.72 1.39 -7.66
CA PRO A 97 17.20 2.66 -8.20
C PRO A 97 18.09 3.44 -7.21
N GLU A 98 17.74 3.41 -5.93
CA GLU A 98 18.49 4.12 -4.89
C GLU A 98 19.88 3.52 -4.68
N HIS A 99 19.99 2.19 -4.66
CA HIS A 99 21.26 1.48 -4.53
C HIS A 99 22.12 1.67 -5.78
N CYS A 100 21.52 1.61 -6.97
CA CYS A 100 22.21 1.90 -8.22
C CYS A 100 22.85 3.30 -8.22
N ALA A 101 22.09 4.31 -7.80
CA ALA A 101 22.58 5.67 -7.70
C ALA A 101 23.65 5.84 -6.60
N ALA A 102 23.52 5.15 -5.46
CA ALA A 102 24.47 5.20 -4.36
C ALA A 102 25.85 4.63 -4.75
N GLU A 103 25.87 3.58 -5.57
CA GLU A 103 27.08 2.99 -6.14
C GLU A 103 27.62 3.76 -7.37
N GLY A 104 27.00 4.89 -7.74
CA GLY A 104 27.41 5.72 -8.87
C GLY A 104 27.09 5.11 -10.24
N GLY A 105 26.15 4.17 -10.29
CA GLY A 105 25.72 3.48 -11.50
C GLY A 105 24.71 4.23 -12.34
N THR A 106 24.40 3.64 -13.50
CA THR A 106 23.36 4.10 -14.43
C THR A 106 22.22 3.10 -14.47
N ASP A 107 21.02 3.51 -14.07
CA ASP A 107 19.80 2.74 -14.23
C ASP A 107 19.43 2.64 -15.71
N ILE A 108 19.35 1.41 -16.24
CA ILE A 108 18.99 1.10 -17.63
C ILE A 108 17.61 0.43 -17.74
N GLY A 109 16.80 0.53 -16.69
CA GLY A 109 15.46 0.00 -16.58
C GLY A 109 15.38 -1.52 -16.46
N ALA A 110 14.14 -2.02 -16.47
CA ALA A 110 13.86 -3.44 -16.39
C ALA A 110 14.46 -4.24 -17.56
N GLY A 111 14.79 -5.51 -17.33
CA GLY A 111 15.30 -6.42 -18.36
C GLY A 111 16.12 -7.56 -17.77
N SER A 112 17.02 -8.13 -18.58
CA SER A 112 18.01 -9.13 -18.16
C SER A 112 19.43 -8.54 -18.16
N CYS A 113 20.28 -8.91 -17.20
CA CYS A 113 21.73 -8.64 -17.23
C CYS A 113 22.51 -9.69 -18.06
N GLU A 114 21.81 -10.66 -18.64
CA GLU A 114 22.39 -11.71 -19.47
C GLU A 114 21.76 -11.67 -20.88
N PRO A 115 22.54 -11.42 -21.94
CA PRO A 115 23.95 -10.97 -21.92
C PRO A 115 24.11 -9.55 -21.34
N ASN A 116 25.33 -9.19 -20.92
CA ASN A 116 25.61 -7.89 -20.29
C ASN A 116 25.20 -6.73 -21.22
N PRO A 117 24.24 -5.87 -20.82
CA PRO A 117 23.76 -4.75 -21.62
C PRO A 117 24.60 -3.47 -21.48
N CYS A 118 25.64 -3.46 -20.65
CA CYS A 118 26.40 -2.27 -20.26
C CYS A 118 27.63 -1.98 -21.14
N ASP A 119 27.77 -2.68 -22.27
CA ASP A 119 28.84 -2.53 -23.27
C ASP A 119 28.65 -1.31 -24.20
#